data_AF-A0A937ZSD2-F1
#
_entry.id   AF-A0A937ZSD2-F1
#
_cell.length_a   1.000
_cell.length_b   1.000
_cell.length_c   1.000
_cell.angle_alpha   90.00
_cell.angle_beta   90.00
_cell.angle_gamma   90.00
#
_symmetry.space_group_name_H-M   'P 1'
#
loop_
_entity.id
_entity.type
_entity.pdbx_description
1 polymer ?
#
loop_
_entity_poly.entity_id
_entity_poly.type
_entity_poly.pdbx_seq_one_letter_code
_entity_poly.pdbx_strand_id
1 'polypeptide(L)'
;MDEALKPAGDVVSPEAAKKAADAENAEARTFKKIGVWARDFVEAEAPPRRVLLAREGSIKLHEPGAAWMPAGKLGLLASPGGKGKTATVLQLAGHVAAGASWCGLEVVSPGAVALVIGEEDRDECHRRINAAWA
;
A
#
# COMPACT_ATOMS: atom_id res chain seq x y z
N MET A 1 -32.71 49.22 18.30
CA MET A 1 -31.93 48.03 18.67
C MET A 1 -31.87 47.17 17.43
N ASP A 2 -30.74 47.20 16.73
CA ASP A 2 -30.18 46.11 15.90
C ASP A 2 -29.09 46.68 15.01
N GLU A 3 -27.88 46.64 15.55
CA GLU A 3 -26.65 46.84 14.79
C GLU A 3 -26.28 45.48 14.20
N ALA A 4 -26.40 45.36 12.88
CA ALA A 4 -26.14 44.12 12.16
C ALA A 4 -24.67 43.70 12.36
N LEU A 5 -24.46 42.59 13.09
CA LEU A 5 -23.19 41.89 13.15
C LEU A 5 -22.74 41.55 11.72
N LYS A 6 -21.63 42.13 11.28
CA LYS A 6 -20.89 41.65 10.11
C LYS A 6 -20.40 40.23 10.39
N PRO A 7 -20.42 39.31 9.41
CA PRO A 7 -19.90 37.97 9.62
C PRO A 7 -18.41 38.08 9.97
N ALA A 8 -18.04 37.53 11.13
CA ALA A 8 -16.65 37.38 11.52
C ALA A 8 -15.97 36.55 10.43
N GLY A 9 -15.11 37.20 9.63
CA GLY A 9 -14.24 36.48 8.72
C GLY A 9 -13.44 35.48 9.54
N ASP A 10 -13.37 34.24 9.09
CA ASP A 10 -12.69 33.14 9.77
C ASP A 10 -11.30 33.59 10.23
N VAL A 11 -11.17 33.89 11.52
CA VAL A 11 -9.89 34.28 12.11
C VAL A 11 -9.06 33.01 12.18
N VAL A 12 -8.20 32.83 11.18
CA VAL A 12 -7.22 31.74 11.16
C VAL A 12 -6.37 31.85 12.42
N SER A 13 -6.38 30.82 13.26
CA SER A 13 -5.58 30.77 14.48
C SER A 13 -4.10 31.08 14.17
N PRO A 14 -3.38 31.81 15.04
CA PRO A 14 -1.94 32.05 14.89
C PRO A 14 -1.12 30.77 14.68
N GLU A 15 -1.54 29.64 15.26
CA GLU A 15 -0.92 28.34 15.02
C GLU A 15 -1.15 27.81 13.61
N ALA A 16 -2.36 27.99 13.08
CA ALA A 16 -2.69 27.57 11.72
C ALA A 16 -1.93 28.41 10.68
N ALA A 17 -1.81 29.72 10.92
CA ALA A 17 -1.02 30.63 10.09
C ALA A 17 0.47 30.26 10.09
N LYS A 18 1.05 29.95 11.27
CA LYS A 18 2.44 29.50 11.39
C LYS A 18 2.68 28.17 10.68
N LYS A 19 1.77 27.21 10.84
CA LYS A 19 1.85 25.89 10.19
C LYS A 19 1.81 26.00 8.66
N ALA A 20 0.99 26.92 8.13
CA ALA A 20 0.95 27.21 6.70
C ALA A 20 2.27 27.81 6.19
N ALA A 21 2.83 28.80 6.90
CA ALA A 21 4.11 29.42 6.54
C ALA A 21 5.30 28.44 6.63
N ASP A 22 5.28 27.52 7.61
CA ASP A 22 6.29 26.47 7.73
C ASP A 22 6.20 25.45 6.58
N ALA A 23 4.98 25.11 6.13
CA ALA A 23 4.76 24.23 4.99
C ALA A 23 5.24 24.88 3.67
N GLU A 24 4.90 26.15 3.43
CA GLU A 24 5.34 26.91 2.27
C GLU A 24 6.88 27.01 2.20
N ASN A 25 7.53 27.25 3.34
CA ASN A 25 8.99 27.25 3.44
C ASN A 25 9.63 25.88 3.21
N ALA A 26 8.95 24.78 3.55
CA ALA A 26 9.44 23.42 3.29
C ALA A 26 9.33 23.10 1.79
N GLU A 27 8.25 23.51 1.16
CA GLU A 27 8.00 23.35 -0.27
C GLU A 27 9.04 24.11 -1.11
N ALA A 28 9.26 25.39 -0.82
CA ALA A 28 10.27 26.21 -1.50
C ALA A 28 11.70 25.65 -1.35
N ARG A 29 12.06 25.13 -0.16
CA ARG A 29 13.34 24.46 0.08
C ARG A 29 13.47 23.17 -0.73
N THR A 30 12.37 22.46 -0.91
CA THR A 30 12.30 21.22 -1.67
C THR A 30 12.52 21.51 -3.15
N PHE A 31 11.78 22.45 -3.75
CA PHE A 31 12.03 22.85 -5.15
C PHE A 31 13.45 23.35 -5.41
N LYS A 32 14.03 24.14 -4.49
CA LYS A 32 15.41 24.61 -4.61
C LYS A 32 16.43 23.47 -4.68
N LYS A 33 16.17 22.34 -4.02
CA LYS A 33 17.09 21.20 -3.93
C LYS A 33 16.89 20.18 -5.05
N ILE A 34 15.64 19.90 -5.44
CA ILE A 34 15.36 18.88 -6.46
C ILE A 34 15.35 19.48 -7.88
N GLY A 35 15.19 20.81 -8.01
CA GLY A 35 15.13 21.52 -9.28
C GLY A 35 13.75 21.40 -9.96
N VAL A 36 13.55 22.22 -11.00
CA VAL A 36 12.28 22.33 -11.74
C VAL A 36 11.80 21.02 -12.39
N TRP A 37 12.70 20.06 -12.57
CA TRP A 37 12.45 18.75 -13.18
C TRP A 37 11.65 17.79 -12.29
N ALA A 38 11.53 18.09 -11.00
CA ALA A 38 10.80 17.27 -10.04
C ALA A 38 9.62 18.03 -9.41
N ARG A 39 9.15 19.09 -10.09
CA ARG A 39 8.10 19.96 -9.57
C ARG A 39 6.78 19.21 -9.38
N ASP A 40 6.49 18.31 -10.30
CA ASP A 40 5.36 17.39 -10.29
C ASP A 40 5.36 16.45 -9.07
N PHE A 41 6.51 16.00 -8.57
CA PHE A 41 6.59 15.17 -7.35
C PHE A 41 6.15 15.89 -6.06
N VAL A 42 6.09 17.22 -6.08
CA VAL A 42 5.73 18.05 -4.93
C VAL A 42 4.31 18.61 -5.08
N GLU A 43 3.96 19.07 -6.28
CA GLU A 43 2.67 19.74 -6.53
C GLU A 43 1.53 18.77 -6.86
N ALA A 44 1.84 17.61 -7.44
CA ALA A 44 0.80 16.65 -7.80
C ALA A 44 0.26 15.92 -6.57
N GLU A 45 -1.05 15.74 -6.51
CA GLU A 45 -1.65 14.82 -5.55
C GLU A 45 -1.12 13.41 -5.81
N ALA A 46 -0.60 12.76 -4.77
CA ALA A 46 -0.01 11.43 -4.90
C ALA A 46 -1.09 10.43 -5.35
N PRO A 47 -0.85 9.64 -6.41
CA PRO A 47 -1.83 8.69 -6.89
C PRO A 47 -2.11 7.62 -5.83
N PRO A 48 -3.34 7.08 -5.76
CA PRO A 48 -3.68 6.04 -4.80
C PRO A 48 -2.85 4.78 -5.05
N ARG A 49 -2.34 4.18 -3.97
CA ARG A 49 -1.61 2.91 -4.07
C ARG A 49 -2.61 1.77 -4.32
N ARG A 50 -2.33 0.97 -5.34
CA ARG A 50 -2.98 -0.34 -5.50
C ARG A 50 -2.30 -1.34 -4.57
N VAL A 51 -3.08 -2.05 -3.77
CA VAL A 51 -2.57 -2.93 -2.71
C VAL A 51 -3.09 -4.34 -2.94
N LEU A 52 -2.19 -5.32 -2.89
CA LEU A 52 -2.53 -6.74 -2.95
C LEU A 52 -2.67 -7.33 -1.54
N LEU A 53 -1.66 -7.10 -0.69
CA LEU A 53 -1.69 -7.50 0.72
C LEU A 53 -1.51 -6.30 1.64
N ALA A 54 -2.34 -6.21 2.67
CA ALA A 54 -2.23 -5.23 3.74
C ALA A 54 -2.18 -5.92 5.10
N ARG A 55 -1.61 -5.25 6.11
CA ARG A 55 -1.68 -5.76 7.48
C ARG A 55 -3.11 -5.59 8.01
N GLU A 56 -3.64 -6.62 8.65
CA GLU A 56 -4.98 -6.59 9.24
C GLU A 56 -5.16 -5.35 10.15
N GLY A 57 -6.27 -4.64 9.99
CA GLY A 57 -6.56 -3.39 10.73
C GLY A 57 -5.86 -2.14 10.18
N SER A 58 -5.15 -2.22 9.05
CA SER A 58 -4.57 -1.05 8.37
C SER A 58 -5.63 -0.35 7.52
N ILE A 59 -6.58 0.32 8.18
CA ILE A 59 -7.79 0.91 7.57
C ILE A 59 -7.46 2.04 6.56
N LYS A 60 -6.20 2.51 6.51
CA LYS A 60 -5.79 3.61 5.62
C LYS A 60 -4.75 3.17 4.60
N LEU A 61 -5.20 2.51 3.54
CA LEU A 61 -4.37 2.04 2.42
C LEU A 61 -3.54 3.15 1.72
N HIS A 62 -3.86 4.42 1.99
CA HIS A 62 -3.13 5.59 1.49
C HIS A 62 -1.89 5.97 2.33
N GLU A 63 -1.80 5.53 3.59
CA GLU A 63 -0.66 5.87 4.46
C GLU A 63 0.62 5.13 4.02
N PRO A 64 1.80 5.80 4.01
CA PRO A 64 3.08 5.13 3.80
C PRO A 64 3.25 3.94 4.76
N GLY A 65 3.45 2.74 4.23
CA GLY A 65 3.64 1.52 5.02
C GLY A 65 2.38 0.70 5.31
N ALA A 66 1.18 1.15 4.89
CA ALA A 66 -0.05 0.38 5.04
C ALA A 66 -0.12 -0.86 4.13
N ALA A 67 0.54 -0.80 2.97
CA ALA A 67 0.64 -1.90 2.02
C ALA A 67 1.86 -2.78 2.32
N TRP A 68 1.64 -4.07 2.56
CA TRP A 68 2.71 -5.06 2.70
C TRP A 68 3.20 -5.51 1.32
N MET A 69 2.27 -5.80 0.40
CA MET A 69 2.58 -6.06 -1.00
C MET A 69 1.77 -5.15 -1.91
N PRO A 70 2.39 -4.18 -2.61
CA PRO A 70 1.71 -3.35 -3.59
C PRO A 70 1.32 -4.16 -4.82
N ALA A 71 0.13 -3.92 -5.35
CA ALA A 71 -0.34 -4.57 -6.57
C ALA A 71 0.36 -3.98 -7.81
N GLY A 72 0.61 -4.82 -8.81
CA GLY A 72 1.28 -4.41 -10.06
C GLY A 72 2.78 -4.15 -9.92
N LYS A 73 3.40 -4.61 -8.82
CA LYS A 73 4.84 -4.56 -8.59
C LYS A 73 5.42 -5.97 -8.50
N LEU A 74 6.70 -6.09 -8.83
CA LEU A 74 7.43 -7.35 -8.72
C LEU A 74 7.87 -7.57 -7.26
N GLY A 75 7.61 -8.76 -6.73
CA GLY A 75 8.14 -9.24 -5.45
C GLY A 75 9.06 -10.44 -5.64
N LEU A 76 10.01 -10.63 -4.71
CA LEU A 76 10.92 -11.77 -4.69
C LEU A 76 10.80 -12.50 -3.35
N LEU A 77 10.48 -13.80 -3.39
CA LEU A 77 10.58 -14.69 -2.24
C LEU A 77 11.85 -15.55 -2.38
N ALA A 78 12.82 -15.30 -1.50
CA ALA A 78 14.12 -15.98 -1.55
C ALA A 78 14.42 -16.71 -0.23
N SER A 79 14.95 -17.92 -0.37
CA SER A 79 15.44 -18.75 0.74
C SER A 79 16.28 -19.90 0.15
N PRO A 80 17.12 -20.56 0.98
CA PRO A 80 17.72 -21.84 0.61
C PRO A 80 16.68 -22.91 0.23
N GLY A 81 17.16 -23.99 -0.41
CA GLY A 81 16.35 -25.17 -0.72
C GLY A 81 15.73 -25.80 0.54
N GLY A 82 14.52 -26.34 0.40
CA GLY A 82 13.82 -27.02 1.51
C GLY A 82 13.28 -26.11 2.61
N LYS A 83 13.25 -24.77 2.42
CA LYS A 83 12.70 -23.83 3.42
C LYS A 83 11.26 -23.37 3.15
N GLY A 84 10.56 -24.06 2.25
CA GLY A 84 9.12 -23.86 2.06
C GLY A 84 8.71 -22.81 1.03
N LYS A 85 9.60 -22.24 0.20
CA LYS A 85 9.23 -21.24 -0.83
C LYS A 85 8.03 -21.66 -1.66
N THR A 86 8.08 -22.88 -2.20
CA THR A 86 7.02 -23.42 -3.04
C THR A 86 5.71 -23.54 -2.28
N ALA A 87 5.75 -24.04 -1.03
CA ALA A 87 4.56 -24.12 -0.17
C ALA A 87 3.98 -22.72 0.13
N THR A 88 4.83 -21.75 0.45
CA THR A 88 4.44 -20.35 0.71
C THR A 88 3.77 -19.72 -0.51
N VAL A 89 4.33 -19.91 -1.72
CA VAL A 89 3.75 -19.35 -2.95
C VAL A 89 2.44 -20.05 -3.33
N LEU A 90 2.34 -21.37 -3.12
CA LEU A 90 1.09 -22.12 -3.33
C LEU A 90 -0.04 -21.63 -2.43
N GLN A 91 0.24 -21.46 -1.12
CA GLN A 91 -0.72 -20.87 -0.18
C GLN A 91 -1.10 -19.45 -0.59
N LEU A 92 -0.12 -18.59 -0.86
CA LEU A 92 -0.41 -17.21 -1.25
C LEU A 92 -1.29 -17.15 -2.51
N ALA A 93 -0.98 -17.96 -3.53
CA ALA A 93 -1.77 -18.03 -4.76
C ALA A 93 -3.23 -18.41 -4.48
N GLY A 94 -3.45 -19.41 -3.63
CA GLY A 94 -4.79 -19.83 -3.22
C GLY A 94 -5.53 -18.71 -2.49
N HIS A 95 -4.94 -18.18 -1.43
CA HIS A 95 -5.57 -17.13 -0.62
C HIS A 95 -5.90 -15.87 -1.43
N VAL A 96 -5.04 -15.46 -2.36
CA VAL A 96 -5.32 -14.34 -3.28
C VAL A 96 -6.49 -14.66 -4.20
N ALA A 97 -6.56 -15.89 -4.73
CA ALA A 97 -7.66 -16.32 -5.60
C ALA A 97 -9.00 -16.42 -4.86
N ALA A 98 -8.98 -16.84 -3.59
CA ALA A 98 -10.18 -16.95 -2.75
C ALA A 98 -10.59 -15.64 -2.05
N GLY A 99 -9.71 -14.63 -2.01
CA GLY A 99 -9.93 -13.44 -1.18
C GLY A 99 -9.92 -13.73 0.33
N ALA A 100 -9.16 -14.73 0.75
CA ALA A 100 -8.99 -15.10 2.15
C ALA A 100 -7.72 -14.47 2.73
N SER A 101 -7.74 -14.09 4.00
CA SER A 101 -6.55 -13.60 4.70
C SER A 101 -5.44 -14.65 4.73
N TRP A 102 -4.19 -14.23 4.56
CA TRP A 102 -3.02 -15.10 4.48
C TRP A 102 -1.94 -14.63 5.46
N CYS A 103 -1.50 -15.50 6.37
CA CYS A 103 -0.43 -15.19 7.34
C CYS A 103 -0.62 -13.87 8.12
N GLY A 104 -1.87 -13.56 8.54
CA GLY A 104 -2.20 -12.32 9.25
C GLY A 104 -2.23 -11.06 8.36
N LEU A 105 -2.19 -11.25 7.04
CA LEU A 105 -2.36 -10.21 6.03
C LEU A 105 -3.72 -10.37 5.36
N GLU A 106 -4.39 -9.24 5.14
CA GLU A 106 -5.63 -9.16 4.38
C GLU A 106 -5.31 -9.11 2.87
N VAL A 107 -6.05 -9.89 2.09
CA VAL A 107 -6.03 -9.80 0.61
C VAL A 107 -6.97 -8.68 0.20
N VAL A 108 -6.41 -7.51 -0.12
CA VAL A 108 -7.19 -6.29 -0.43
C VAL A 108 -7.74 -6.31 -1.85
N SER A 109 -7.02 -6.95 -2.78
CA SER A 109 -7.42 -7.04 -4.18
C SER A 109 -7.39 -8.50 -4.66
N PRO A 110 -8.39 -9.32 -4.30
CA PRO A 110 -8.48 -10.69 -4.79
C PRO A 110 -8.69 -10.75 -6.30
N GLY A 111 -8.32 -11.86 -6.92
CA GLY A 111 -8.48 -12.04 -8.36
C GLY A 111 -7.85 -13.30 -8.91
N ALA A 112 -7.94 -13.48 -10.23
CA ALA A 112 -7.36 -14.63 -10.90
C ALA A 112 -5.84 -14.69 -10.71
N VAL A 113 -5.33 -15.87 -10.35
CA VAL A 113 -3.89 -16.12 -10.15
C VAL A 113 -3.41 -17.16 -11.15
N ALA A 114 -2.35 -16.82 -11.88
CA ALA A 114 -1.58 -17.77 -12.66
C ALA A 114 -0.35 -18.19 -11.84
N LEU A 115 -0.26 -19.48 -11.51
CA LEU A 115 0.89 -20.06 -10.82
C LEU A 115 1.66 -20.98 -11.75
N VAL A 116 2.96 -20.71 -11.92
CA VAL A 116 3.86 -21.51 -12.76
C VAL A 116 4.91 -22.16 -11.85
N ILE A 117 4.90 -23.49 -11.78
CA ILE A 117 5.85 -24.29 -11.02
C ILE A 117 6.72 -25.08 -11.99
N GLY A 118 8.05 -24.90 -11.90
CA GLY A 118 9.00 -25.53 -12.81
C GLY A 118 9.77 -26.72 -12.22
N GLU A 119 9.86 -26.84 -10.89
CA GLU A 119 10.72 -27.84 -10.23
C GLU A 119 9.96 -29.07 -9.73
N GLU A 120 8.69 -28.91 -9.35
CA GLU A 120 7.89 -29.97 -8.74
C GLU A 120 7.03 -30.70 -9.77
N ASP A 121 6.74 -31.98 -9.51
CA ASP A 121 5.76 -32.73 -10.29
C ASP A 121 4.31 -32.33 -9.96
N ARG A 122 3.39 -32.75 -10.84
CA ARG A 122 1.96 -32.42 -10.74
C ARG A 122 1.31 -32.98 -9.48
N ASP A 123 1.66 -34.20 -9.07
CA ASP A 123 1.03 -34.86 -7.95
C ASP A 123 1.47 -34.22 -6.62
N GLU A 124 2.73 -33.79 -6.55
CA GLU A 124 3.24 -33.02 -5.42
C GLU A 124 2.60 -31.63 -5.34
N CYS A 125 2.40 -30.97 -6.48
CA CYS A 125 1.62 -29.73 -6.53
C CYS A 125 0.20 -29.95 -5.99
N HIS A 126 -0.48 -31.03 -6.41
CA HIS A 126 -1.81 -31.37 -5.90
C HIS A 126 -1.84 -31.60 -4.39
N ARG A 127 -0.88 -32.38 -3.85
CA ARG A 127 -0.78 -32.64 -2.40
C ARG A 127 -0.61 -31.33 -1.61
N ARG A 128 0.29 -30.46 -2.08
CA ARG A 128 0.58 -29.19 -1.38
C ARG A 128 -0.55 -28.18 -1.50
N ILE A 129 -1.23 -28.10 -2.65
CA ILE A 129 -2.43 -27.26 -2.79
C ILE A 129 -3.48 -27.76 -1.80
N ASN A 130 -3.83 -29.04 -1.80
CA ASN A 130 -4.82 -29.56 -0.85
C ASN A 130 -4.44 -29.29 0.61
N ALA A 131 -3.17 -29.43 0.97
CA ALA A 131 -2.68 -29.11 2.31
C ALA A 131 -2.67 -27.61 2.64
N ALA A 132 -2.61 -26.73 1.64
CA ALA A 132 -2.64 -25.28 1.80
C ALA A 132 -4.04 -24.75 2.15
N TRP A 133 -5.09 -25.52 1.87
CA TRP A 133 -6.49 -25.13 2.08
C TRP A 133 -7.19 -25.82 3.25
N ALA A 134 -6.59 -26.87 3.82
CA ALA A 134 -7.12 -27.61 4.97
C ALA A 134 -6.87 -26.85 6.28
#